data_AF-A6DNB2-F1
#
_entry.id   AF-A6DNB2-F1
#
_cell.length_a   1.000
_cell.length_b   1.000
_cell.length_c   1.000
_cell.angle_alpha   90.00
_cell.angle_beta   90.00
_cell.angle_gamma   90.00
#
_symmetry.space_group_name_H-M   'P 1'
#
loop_
_entity.id
_entity.type
_entity.pdbx_description
1 polymer ?
#
loop_
_entity_poly.entity_id
_entity_poly.type
_entity_poly.pdbx_seq_one_letter_code
_entity_poly.pdbx_strand_id
1 'polypeptide(L)'
;MKKLLVSGMLALVSASSISAQTITQYEGYDLVWNDEFNQDGALNPKDWTHEEGFKRNEELQWYQADNAFCEDGKLVIEGRKETRPNPTFKAGSNSWRESRKNIDYTSACVTTQDRKSWLYGRFEVRAKIKTEEGLWPAIWFLGTEGEWPSNGEIDLLEYYHGSILANACWGTKNRWAAKWDESKRPMSEFGGADWDNEFHYWRMDWDQHSIKLYMDGRLLNEIDVNNTNNATTKWGPKNPFRQPQYLLLNLALGGNRGGDVSKTTFPSRYEIDYVRVYQKNAAGLAKAQKEKDLKKKKALAALKEIPKVKSAQSYILVGKAWDAQKKGDHATAIAYSNKCVDMYLKRAKQIQSQLSSLPKGSRKEVNKYAILNDVGVSLFIKATTLEEVGDKAGAKKVYATLFNDVKYAQCWDNKGWFWQPAKVAEKKIQEL
;
A
#
# COMPACT_ATOMS: atom_id res chain seq x y z
N MET A 1 -31.61 77.84 -11.43
CA MET A 1 -30.95 77.30 -10.23
C MET A 1 -31.13 75.79 -10.20
N LYS A 2 -30.03 75.05 -10.10
CA LYS A 2 -29.89 73.61 -10.39
C LYS A 2 -30.59 72.75 -9.31
N LYS A 3 -31.34 71.73 -9.74
CA LYS A 3 -31.83 70.65 -8.88
C LYS A 3 -30.72 69.59 -8.75
N LEU A 4 -30.27 69.31 -7.52
CA LEU A 4 -29.37 68.20 -7.22
C LEU A 4 -30.16 66.89 -7.20
N LEU A 5 -29.76 65.93 -8.03
CA LEU A 5 -30.18 64.54 -7.96
C LEU A 5 -29.12 63.78 -7.14
N VAL A 6 -29.52 63.26 -5.98
CA VAL A 6 -28.70 62.32 -5.19
C VAL A 6 -28.97 60.93 -5.75
N SER A 7 -27.97 60.35 -6.40
CA SER A 7 -28.01 58.97 -6.90
C SER A 7 -27.60 58.03 -5.77
N GLY A 8 -28.53 57.22 -5.28
CA GLY A 8 -28.25 56.14 -4.34
C GLY A 8 -27.64 54.95 -5.07
N MET A 9 -26.38 54.65 -4.78
CA MET A 9 -25.68 53.48 -5.31
C MET A 9 -26.04 52.27 -4.45
N LEU A 10 -26.93 51.42 -4.97
CA LEU A 10 -27.28 50.14 -4.36
C LEU A 10 -26.12 49.15 -4.60
N ALA A 11 -25.36 48.82 -3.56
CA ALA A 11 -24.36 47.77 -3.63
C ALA A 11 -25.06 46.40 -3.70
N LEU A 12 -25.06 45.78 -4.88
CA LEU A 12 -25.44 44.38 -5.07
C LEU A 12 -24.35 43.50 -4.44
N VAL A 13 -24.63 42.96 -3.24
CA VAL A 13 -23.86 41.85 -2.69
C VAL A 13 -24.27 40.61 -3.48
N SER A 14 -23.46 40.24 -4.46
CA SER A 14 -23.58 38.94 -5.13
C SER A 14 -23.19 37.85 -4.13
N ALA A 15 -24.20 37.20 -3.55
CA ALA A 15 -23.98 35.94 -2.83
C ALA A 15 -23.49 34.91 -3.84
N SER A 16 -22.19 34.60 -3.82
CA SER A 16 -21.63 33.45 -4.51
C SER A 16 -22.27 32.20 -3.92
N SER A 17 -23.28 31.67 -4.59
CA SER A 17 -23.86 30.37 -4.25
C SER A 17 -22.80 29.30 -4.53
N ILE A 18 -22.14 28.82 -3.49
CA ILE A 18 -21.30 27.62 -3.52
C ILE A 18 -22.18 26.50 -4.06
N SER A 19 -21.93 26.06 -5.29
CA SER A 19 -22.62 24.91 -5.86
C SER A 19 -22.18 23.68 -5.09
N ALA A 20 -23.07 23.13 -4.25
CA ALA A 20 -22.81 21.88 -3.55
C ALA A 20 -22.41 20.81 -4.58
N GLN A 21 -21.17 20.35 -4.50
CA GLN A 21 -20.61 19.40 -5.45
C GLN A 21 -21.33 18.05 -5.29
N THR A 22 -21.75 17.44 -6.40
CA THR A 22 -22.47 16.16 -6.34
C THR A 22 -21.55 15.07 -5.81
N ILE A 23 -21.92 14.48 -4.67
CA ILE A 23 -21.22 13.32 -4.11
C ILE A 23 -21.47 12.11 -5.01
N THR A 24 -20.39 11.57 -5.57
CA THR A 24 -20.43 10.37 -6.40
C THR A 24 -20.95 9.18 -5.60
N GLN A 25 -21.94 8.47 -6.16
CA GLN A 25 -22.47 7.24 -5.57
C GLN A 25 -21.83 6.03 -6.25
N TYR A 26 -21.40 5.05 -5.46
CA TYR A 26 -20.82 3.81 -5.94
C TYR A 26 -21.68 2.62 -5.53
N GLU A 27 -22.11 1.82 -6.51
CA GLU A 27 -22.89 0.60 -6.24
C GLU A 27 -22.14 -0.31 -5.25
N GLY A 28 -22.79 -0.66 -4.14
CA GLY A 28 -22.22 -1.52 -3.11
C GLY A 28 -21.27 -0.81 -2.13
N TYR A 29 -21.21 0.53 -2.15
CA TYR A 29 -20.46 1.34 -1.19
C TYR A 29 -21.37 2.40 -0.56
N ASP A 30 -21.07 2.72 0.70
CA ASP A 30 -21.63 3.88 1.39
C ASP A 30 -20.52 4.93 1.56
N LEU A 31 -20.86 6.21 1.42
CA LEU A 31 -19.99 7.29 1.89
C LEU A 31 -20.02 7.29 3.42
N VAL A 32 -18.90 6.95 4.05
CA VAL A 32 -18.82 6.82 5.52
C VAL A 32 -18.24 8.05 6.20
N TRP A 33 -17.49 8.87 5.46
CA TRP A 33 -16.97 10.16 5.95
C TRP A 33 -16.53 11.02 4.77
N ASN A 34 -16.65 12.34 4.92
CA ASN A 34 -16.11 13.32 4.00
C ASN A 34 -15.82 14.64 4.70
N ASP A 35 -14.91 15.41 4.12
CA ASP A 35 -14.75 16.83 4.37
C ASP A 35 -14.69 17.55 3.02
N GLU A 36 -15.58 18.51 2.83
CA GLU A 36 -15.71 19.32 1.61
C GLU A 36 -15.18 20.74 1.83
N PHE A 37 -14.62 21.03 3.02
CA PHE A 37 -13.95 22.29 3.35
C PHE A 37 -14.79 23.57 3.08
N ASN A 38 -16.13 23.45 3.11
CA ASN A 38 -17.08 24.53 2.81
C ASN A 38 -17.20 25.61 3.90
N GLN A 39 -16.58 25.40 5.05
CA GLN A 39 -16.57 26.37 6.15
C GLN A 39 -15.23 27.09 6.18
N ASP A 40 -15.22 28.37 5.84
CA ASP A 40 -14.01 29.19 5.90
C ASP A 40 -13.42 29.26 7.32
N GLY A 41 -12.09 29.32 7.40
CA GLY A 41 -11.33 29.42 8.64
C GLY A 41 -10.57 28.14 9.01
N ALA A 42 -10.45 27.85 10.30
CA ALA A 42 -9.71 26.67 10.76
C ALA A 42 -10.45 25.36 10.42
N LEU A 43 -9.68 24.28 10.19
CA LEU A 43 -10.25 22.94 9.99
C LEU A 43 -11.05 22.48 11.21
N ASN A 44 -12.04 21.61 11.00
CA ASN A 44 -12.82 21.04 12.08
C ASN A 44 -11.94 20.19 13.02
N PRO A 45 -11.76 20.58 14.30
CA PRO A 45 -10.87 19.86 15.23
C PRO A 45 -11.38 18.47 15.64
N LYS A 46 -12.64 18.14 15.30
CA LYS A 46 -13.19 16.78 15.46
C LYS A 46 -12.67 15.81 14.41
N ASP A 47 -12.23 16.31 13.27
CA ASP A 47 -11.75 15.52 12.14
C ASP A 47 -10.23 15.63 11.98
N TRP A 48 -9.68 16.82 12.24
CA TRP A 48 -8.28 17.14 11.97
C TRP A 48 -7.50 17.57 13.22
N THR A 49 -6.21 17.27 13.22
CA THR A 49 -5.18 17.83 14.08
C THR A 49 -3.95 18.19 13.23
N HIS A 50 -2.96 18.84 13.82
CA HIS A 50 -1.77 19.32 13.10
C HIS A 50 -0.49 18.76 13.72
N GLU A 51 0.52 18.55 12.89
CA GLU A 51 1.88 18.42 13.38
C GLU A 51 2.51 19.81 13.61
N GLU A 52 3.39 19.90 14.60
CA GLU A 52 4.10 21.12 14.97
C GLU A 52 5.61 20.87 14.95
N GLY A 53 6.38 21.83 14.43
CA GLY A 53 7.83 21.79 14.44
C GLY A 53 8.47 21.23 13.19
N PHE A 54 9.80 21.07 13.24
CA PHE A 54 10.50 20.21 12.29
C PHE A 54 10.11 18.76 12.58
N LYS A 55 9.69 17.98 11.56
CA LYS A 55 9.15 16.62 11.79
C LYS A 55 9.89 15.44 11.18
N ARG A 56 10.35 15.49 9.93
CA ARG A 56 11.04 14.34 9.29
C ARG A 56 11.95 14.78 8.13
N ASN A 57 12.68 13.81 7.57
CA ASN A 57 13.53 13.87 6.37
C ASN A 57 14.45 15.10 6.19
N GLU A 58 14.88 15.73 7.30
CA GLU A 58 15.68 16.97 7.27
C GLU A 58 15.03 18.12 6.47
N GLU A 59 13.71 18.06 6.32
CA GLU A 59 12.89 19.03 5.61
C GLU A 59 13.06 20.44 6.21
N LEU A 60 12.89 21.48 5.38
CA LEU A 60 13.24 22.86 5.73
C LEU A 60 12.12 23.61 6.47
N GLN A 61 10.87 23.19 6.29
CA GLN A 61 9.72 23.82 6.91
C GLN A 61 9.58 23.47 8.39
N TRP A 62 9.17 24.46 9.17
CA TRP A 62 8.51 24.26 10.45
C TRP A 62 7.01 24.09 10.21
N TYR A 63 6.45 22.94 10.58
CA TYR A 63 5.01 22.74 10.50
C TYR A 63 4.29 23.49 11.62
N GLN A 64 3.17 24.14 11.28
CA GLN A 64 2.31 24.84 12.23
C GLN A 64 0.86 24.92 11.70
N ALA A 65 -0.09 25.22 12.59
CA ALA A 65 -1.51 25.27 12.24
C ALA A 65 -1.88 26.44 11.30
N ASP A 66 -1.28 27.62 11.47
CA ASP A 66 -1.60 28.86 10.73
C ASP A 66 -1.30 28.80 9.21
N ASN A 67 -0.68 27.71 8.74
CA ASN A 67 -0.42 27.44 7.33
C ASN A 67 -1.48 26.53 6.70
N ALA A 68 -2.52 26.11 7.44
CA ALA A 68 -3.64 25.33 6.94
C ALA A 68 -4.97 25.99 7.31
N PHE A 69 -5.77 26.34 6.30
CA PHE A 69 -7.07 26.99 6.48
C PHE A 69 -8.01 26.65 5.33
N CYS A 70 -9.31 26.69 5.59
CA CYS A 70 -10.34 26.56 4.59
C CYS A 70 -10.71 27.96 4.06
N GLU A 71 -10.80 28.10 2.74
CA GLU A 71 -11.17 29.34 2.05
C GLU A 71 -11.80 28.95 0.71
N ASP A 72 -12.96 29.51 0.37
CA ASP A 72 -13.63 29.29 -0.93
C ASP A 72 -13.94 27.81 -1.23
N GLY A 73 -14.34 27.04 -0.21
CA GLY A 73 -14.73 25.63 -0.37
C GLY A 73 -13.57 24.67 -0.58
N LYS A 74 -12.35 25.05 -0.19
CA LYS A 74 -11.15 24.20 -0.25
C LYS A 74 -10.31 24.36 0.99
N LEU A 75 -9.60 23.31 1.36
CA LEU A 75 -8.46 23.39 2.25
C LEU A 75 -7.25 23.93 1.48
N VAL A 76 -6.60 24.96 2.01
CA VAL A 76 -5.33 25.49 1.53
C VAL A 76 -4.24 25.16 2.54
N ILE A 77 -3.22 24.45 2.10
CA ILE A 77 -1.94 24.30 2.81
C ILE A 77 -0.92 25.21 2.13
N GLU A 78 -0.45 26.24 2.84
CA GLU A 78 0.40 27.29 2.29
C GLU A 78 1.83 27.20 2.84
N GLY A 79 2.79 26.87 1.97
CA GLY A 79 4.21 27.02 2.26
C GLY A 79 4.61 28.48 2.19
N ARG A 80 5.31 28.99 3.21
CA ARG A 80 5.76 30.37 3.32
C ARG A 80 7.27 30.42 3.55
N LYS A 81 7.91 31.47 3.04
CA LYS A 81 9.28 31.85 3.38
C LYS A 81 9.23 32.94 4.43
N GLU A 82 9.64 32.62 5.65
CA GLU A 82 9.62 33.55 6.77
C GLU A 82 10.74 33.18 7.75
N THR A 83 11.50 34.17 8.19
CA THR A 83 12.63 33.95 9.11
C THR A 83 12.27 34.40 10.52
N ARG A 84 12.36 33.48 11.48
CA ARG A 84 12.22 33.77 12.91
C ARG A 84 13.08 32.83 13.76
N PRO A 85 13.39 33.17 15.03
CA PRO A 85 14.15 32.27 15.90
C PRO A 85 13.48 30.90 16.06
N ASN A 86 14.27 29.83 16.01
CA ASN A 86 13.79 28.48 16.31
C ASN A 86 13.62 28.32 17.84
N PRO A 87 12.40 28.10 18.36
CA PRO A 87 12.15 28.00 19.80
C PRO A 87 12.79 26.78 20.45
N THR A 88 13.20 25.79 19.65
CA THR A 88 13.88 24.55 20.11
C THR A 88 15.39 24.59 19.93
N PHE A 89 15.95 25.72 19.49
CA PHE A 89 17.39 25.84 19.25
C PHE A 89 18.20 25.58 20.52
N LYS A 90 19.23 24.73 20.40
CA LYS A 90 20.21 24.44 21.43
C LYS A 90 21.61 24.50 20.82
N ALA A 91 22.41 25.45 21.30
CA ALA A 91 23.80 25.59 20.85
C ALA A 91 24.57 24.27 21.09
N GLY A 92 25.20 23.74 20.03
CA GLY A 92 25.96 22.49 20.09
C GLY A 92 25.13 21.20 20.05
N SER A 93 23.82 21.25 19.82
CA SER A 93 23.02 20.03 19.63
C SER A 93 23.40 19.30 18.33
N ASN A 94 23.49 17.97 18.40
CA ASN A 94 23.67 17.10 17.23
C ASN A 94 22.35 16.79 16.51
N SER A 95 21.20 17.20 17.07
CA SER A 95 19.91 17.07 16.41
C SER A 95 19.79 18.15 15.34
N TRP A 96 19.56 17.76 14.09
CA TRP A 96 19.35 18.70 12.97
C TRP A 96 18.21 19.69 13.22
N ARG A 97 17.23 19.33 14.06
CA ARG A 97 16.10 20.20 14.43
C ARG A 97 16.55 21.30 15.38
N GLU A 98 17.33 20.94 16.38
CA GLU A 98 17.73 21.82 17.48
C GLU A 98 19.02 22.58 17.17
N SER A 99 19.80 22.16 16.16
CA SER A 99 21.01 22.86 15.73
C SER A 99 20.72 24.06 14.82
N ARG A 100 19.52 24.14 14.24
CA ARG A 100 19.04 25.26 13.42
C ARG A 100 18.72 26.46 14.30
N LYS A 101 19.39 27.59 14.09
CA LYS A 101 19.12 28.84 14.84
C LYS A 101 17.77 29.46 14.50
N ASN A 102 17.36 29.33 13.24
CA ASN A 102 16.15 29.95 12.72
C ASN A 102 15.21 28.90 12.12
N ILE A 103 13.93 29.25 12.09
CA ILE A 103 12.94 28.75 11.16
C ILE A 103 12.97 29.72 9.98
N ASP A 104 13.22 29.22 8.77
CA ASP A 104 13.29 30.05 7.54
C ASP A 104 12.12 29.78 6.57
N TYR A 105 11.36 28.71 6.84
CA TYR A 105 10.18 28.32 6.07
C TYR A 105 9.12 27.75 7.03
N THR A 106 7.86 28.00 6.73
CA THR A 106 6.72 27.37 7.41
C THR A 106 5.76 26.73 6.43
N SER A 107 5.05 25.71 6.91
CA SER A 107 4.02 24.99 6.16
C SER A 107 3.08 24.29 7.14
N ALA A 108 2.19 23.43 6.65
CA ALA A 108 1.35 22.58 7.50
C ALA A 108 1.40 21.10 7.10
N CYS A 109 1.18 20.26 8.11
CA CYS A 109 0.79 18.87 7.96
C CYS A 109 -0.47 18.68 8.82
N VAL A 110 -1.61 18.48 8.15
CA VAL A 110 -2.88 18.15 8.80
C VAL A 110 -3.07 16.65 8.78
N THR A 111 -3.61 16.09 9.85
CA THR A 111 -3.77 14.66 10.00
C THR A 111 -5.06 14.31 10.74
N THR A 112 -5.62 13.16 10.39
CA THR A 112 -6.77 12.56 11.07
C THR A 112 -6.36 11.67 12.25
N GLN A 113 -5.07 11.63 12.59
CA GLN A 113 -4.54 10.88 13.72
C GLN A 113 -5.33 11.18 15.01
N ASP A 114 -5.68 10.12 15.76
CA ASP A 114 -6.47 10.19 16.98
C ASP A 114 -7.85 10.86 16.82
N ARG A 115 -8.36 10.97 15.58
CA ARG A 115 -9.70 11.50 15.23
C ARG A 115 -10.48 10.50 14.39
N LYS A 116 -9.91 10.09 13.26
CA LYS A 116 -10.50 9.17 12.29
C LYS A 116 -9.43 8.22 11.76
N SER A 117 -9.81 6.98 11.56
CA SER A 117 -8.99 5.98 10.90
C SER A 117 -9.91 4.92 10.30
N TRP A 118 -9.51 4.33 9.18
CA TRP A 118 -10.35 3.37 8.47
C TRP A 118 -9.55 2.12 8.15
N LEU A 119 -10.22 0.97 8.23
CA LEU A 119 -9.71 -0.28 7.69
C LEU A 119 -10.45 -0.56 6.38
N TYR A 120 -9.70 -0.53 5.27
CA TYR A 120 -10.22 -0.69 3.91
C TYR A 120 -11.18 0.42 3.48
N GLY A 121 -11.33 0.56 2.17
CA GLY A 121 -12.24 1.53 1.58
C GLY A 121 -11.74 2.05 0.25
N ARG A 122 -12.54 2.93 -0.32
CA ARG A 122 -12.17 3.83 -1.40
C ARG A 122 -11.96 5.21 -0.80
N PHE A 123 -10.78 5.78 -1.02
CA PHE A 123 -10.42 7.12 -0.55
C PHE A 123 -10.25 7.98 -1.79
N GLU A 124 -10.92 9.12 -1.83
CA GLU A 124 -10.85 10.07 -2.92
C GLU A 124 -10.44 11.42 -2.36
N VAL A 125 -9.40 11.99 -2.96
CA VAL A 125 -8.92 13.33 -2.65
C VAL A 125 -8.84 14.09 -3.97
N ARG A 126 -9.52 15.23 -4.07
CA ARG A 126 -9.40 16.11 -5.23
C ARG A 126 -8.50 17.26 -4.87
N ALA A 127 -7.34 17.36 -5.51
CA ALA A 127 -6.31 18.30 -5.11
C ALA A 127 -5.54 18.89 -6.29
N LYS A 128 -5.06 20.12 -6.12
CA LYS A 128 -4.18 20.83 -7.04
C LYS A 128 -2.86 21.12 -6.34
N ILE A 129 -1.76 20.77 -7.01
CA ILE A 129 -0.39 21.00 -6.51
C ILE A 129 0.40 21.76 -7.57
N LYS A 130 1.41 22.51 -7.12
CA LYS A 130 2.48 23.00 -8.00
C LYS A 130 3.58 21.96 -8.14
N THR A 131 4.13 21.82 -9.33
CA THR A 131 5.21 20.88 -9.65
C THR A 131 6.57 21.56 -9.77
N GLU A 132 6.89 22.46 -8.82
CA GLU A 132 8.20 23.12 -8.75
C GLU A 132 9.22 22.29 -7.96
N GLU A 133 10.50 22.38 -8.33
CA GLU A 133 11.60 21.83 -7.52
C GLU A 133 11.56 22.42 -6.10
N GLY A 134 11.88 21.60 -5.10
CA GLY A 134 11.85 22.00 -3.69
C GLY A 134 10.49 21.80 -3.02
N LEU A 135 9.39 21.67 -3.77
CA LEU A 135 8.08 21.36 -3.21
C LEU A 135 7.88 19.86 -3.07
N TRP A 136 7.32 19.44 -1.94
CA TRP A 136 6.96 18.05 -1.66
C TRP A 136 5.57 17.93 -1.03
N PRO A 137 4.49 18.12 -1.83
CA PRO A 137 3.14 17.82 -1.40
C PRO A 137 2.93 16.31 -1.29
N ALA A 138 2.14 15.89 -0.29
CA ALA A 138 1.84 14.48 -0.06
C ALA A 138 0.39 14.24 0.42
N ILE A 139 -0.20 13.15 -0.07
CA ILE A 139 -1.43 12.51 0.42
C ILE A 139 -1.04 11.09 0.83
N TRP A 140 -1.04 10.82 2.12
CA TRP A 140 -0.45 9.58 2.62
C TRP A 140 -1.10 9.11 3.91
N PHE A 141 -0.83 7.86 4.26
CA PHE A 141 -1.51 7.14 5.34
C PHE A 141 -0.52 6.39 6.20
N LEU A 142 -0.80 6.33 7.51
CA LEU A 142 -0.03 5.55 8.47
C LEU A 142 -0.93 4.68 9.34
N GLY A 143 -0.40 3.51 9.72
CA GLY A 143 -1.14 2.57 10.57
C GLY A 143 -1.26 3.07 12.00
N THR A 144 -2.38 2.77 12.64
CA THR A 144 -2.68 3.18 14.03
C THR A 144 -1.85 2.42 15.07
N GLU A 145 -1.34 1.23 14.75
CA GLU A 145 -0.54 0.41 15.66
C GLU A 145 0.86 0.14 15.12
N GLY A 146 1.83 0.20 16.04
CA GLY A 146 3.24 -0.08 15.78
C GLY A 146 4.08 1.17 15.52
N GLU A 147 5.34 0.92 15.21
CA GLU A 147 6.35 1.92 14.92
C GLU A 147 6.70 1.88 13.43
N TRP A 148 7.02 3.04 12.86
CA TRP A 148 7.48 3.11 11.47
C TRP A 148 8.77 2.30 11.24
N PRO A 149 8.86 1.52 10.14
CA PRO A 149 7.87 1.31 9.08
C PRO A 149 6.94 0.11 9.33
N SER A 150 7.01 -0.51 10.51
CA SER A 150 6.21 -1.70 10.84
C SER A 150 4.72 -1.39 11.09
N ASN A 151 4.32 -0.14 11.27
CA ASN A 151 2.92 0.28 11.21
C ASN A 151 2.39 0.42 9.77
N GLY A 152 3.29 0.41 8.78
CA GLY A 152 3.00 0.58 7.36
C GLY A 152 2.69 2.01 6.96
N GLU A 153 3.04 2.31 5.71
CA GLU A 153 2.84 3.59 5.06
C GLU A 153 2.25 3.36 3.67
N ILE A 154 1.28 4.18 3.28
CA ILE A 154 0.74 4.21 1.91
C ILE A 154 0.78 5.66 1.44
N ASP A 155 1.49 5.89 0.35
CA ASP A 155 1.61 7.21 -0.26
C ASP A 155 0.76 7.24 -1.52
N LEU A 156 -0.45 7.80 -1.43
CA LEU A 156 -1.34 7.95 -2.58
C LEU A 156 -0.79 9.00 -3.57
N LEU A 157 -0.16 10.03 -3.03
CA LEU A 157 0.58 11.05 -3.77
C LEU A 157 1.83 11.41 -2.95
N GLU A 158 2.97 11.39 -3.61
CA GLU A 158 4.06 12.32 -3.34
C GLU A 158 4.49 12.99 -4.64
N TYR A 159 4.98 14.22 -4.56
CA TYR A 159 5.68 14.85 -5.66
C TYR A 159 7.05 15.35 -5.19
N TYR A 160 8.11 15.05 -5.94
CA TYR A 160 9.40 15.72 -5.82
C TYR A 160 10.28 15.37 -7.03
N HIS A 161 11.27 16.23 -7.34
CA HIS A 161 12.19 16.04 -8.47
C HIS A 161 11.47 15.72 -9.79
N GLY A 162 10.44 16.50 -10.13
CA GLY A 162 9.72 16.37 -11.41
C GLY A 162 8.96 15.06 -11.58
N SER A 163 8.61 14.37 -10.49
CA SER A 163 7.97 13.06 -10.54
C SER A 163 6.82 12.96 -9.55
N ILE A 164 5.75 12.29 -9.96
CA ILE A 164 4.71 11.77 -9.07
C ILE A 164 5.13 10.38 -8.58
N LEU A 165 4.96 10.14 -7.29
CA LEU A 165 5.17 8.84 -6.68
C LEU A 165 3.88 8.34 -6.02
N ALA A 166 3.71 7.03 -6.05
CA ALA A 166 2.61 6.32 -5.42
C ALA A 166 3.13 4.99 -4.85
N ASN A 167 3.31 4.95 -3.53
CA ASN A 167 4.15 3.96 -2.87
C ASN A 167 3.43 3.27 -1.72
N ALA A 168 4.00 2.15 -1.26
CA ALA A 168 3.71 1.60 0.06
C ALA A 168 4.98 1.03 0.69
N CYS A 169 5.10 1.14 2.02
CA CYS A 169 6.24 0.58 2.74
C CYS A 169 5.86 -0.16 4.02
N TRP A 170 6.70 -1.11 4.42
CA TRP A 170 6.51 -1.90 5.65
C TRP A 170 7.82 -2.37 6.29
N GLY A 171 7.71 -2.93 7.49
CA GLY A 171 8.81 -3.36 8.36
C GLY A 171 9.66 -4.49 7.81
N THR A 172 10.98 -4.30 7.87
CA THR A 172 11.97 -5.37 7.66
C THR A 172 12.38 -6.02 8.99
N LYS A 173 13.39 -6.90 8.95
CA LYS A 173 13.99 -7.49 10.17
C LYS A 173 14.76 -6.46 11.00
N ASN A 174 15.19 -5.36 10.38
CA ASN A 174 15.93 -4.30 11.03
C ASN A 174 14.94 -3.19 11.42
N ARG A 175 15.00 -2.74 12.68
CA ARG A 175 14.18 -1.62 13.17
C ARG A 175 14.49 -0.37 12.32
N TRP A 176 13.46 0.41 11.98
CA TRP A 176 13.55 1.62 11.14
C TRP A 176 14.03 1.42 9.70
N ALA A 177 14.13 0.18 9.22
CA ALA A 177 14.42 -0.10 7.81
C ALA A 177 13.16 -0.60 7.11
N ALA A 178 12.75 0.12 6.07
CA ALA A 178 11.56 -0.14 5.28
C ALA A 178 11.86 -1.06 4.09
N LYS A 179 10.89 -1.91 3.76
CA LYS A 179 10.77 -2.50 2.43
C LYS A 179 9.74 -1.68 1.67
N TRP A 180 10.11 -1.22 0.48
CA TRP A 180 9.26 -0.40 -0.36
C TRP A 180 8.71 -1.18 -1.55
N ASP A 181 7.49 -0.83 -1.94
CA ASP A 181 6.86 -1.11 -3.22
C ASP A 181 6.54 0.24 -3.88
N GLU A 182 7.34 0.62 -4.87
CA GLU A 182 7.43 2.00 -5.36
C GLU A 182 6.96 2.12 -6.80
N SER A 183 6.28 3.24 -7.09
CA SER A 183 6.01 3.69 -8.44
C SER A 183 6.45 5.14 -8.54
N LYS A 184 7.38 5.42 -9.46
CA LYS A 184 7.86 6.79 -9.74
C LYS A 184 7.64 7.09 -11.22
N ARG A 185 6.89 8.16 -11.49
CA ARG A 185 6.46 8.54 -12.84
C ARG A 185 6.86 10.00 -13.12
N PRO A 186 7.68 10.28 -14.12
CA PRO A 186 8.04 11.66 -14.46
C PRO A 186 6.81 12.44 -14.93
N MET A 187 6.80 13.76 -14.67
CA MET A 187 5.69 14.65 -15.06
C MET A 187 5.37 14.64 -16.55
N SER A 188 6.35 14.31 -17.40
CA SER A 188 6.15 14.15 -18.85
C SER A 188 5.12 13.08 -19.22
N GLU A 189 4.72 12.19 -18.29
CA GLU A 189 3.65 11.21 -18.50
C GLU A 189 2.23 11.73 -18.28
N PHE A 190 2.05 12.92 -17.68
CA PHE A 190 0.75 13.37 -17.15
C PHE A 190 0.18 14.63 -17.77
N GLY A 191 1.00 15.48 -18.41
CA GLY A 191 0.49 16.67 -19.07
C GLY A 191 1.52 17.74 -19.40
N GLY A 192 1.03 18.83 -19.98
CA GLY A 192 1.79 20.02 -20.41
C GLY A 192 1.71 21.18 -19.40
N ALA A 193 1.99 22.40 -19.86
CA ALA A 193 2.23 23.58 -19.03
C ALA A 193 1.10 23.95 -18.02
N ASP A 194 -0.13 23.46 -18.23
CA ASP A 194 -1.30 23.80 -17.41
C ASP A 194 -1.60 22.82 -16.28
N TRP A 195 -0.86 21.71 -16.15
CA TRP A 195 -1.14 20.67 -15.16
C TRP A 195 -1.21 21.24 -13.72
N ASP A 196 -0.30 22.15 -13.36
CA ASP A 196 -0.25 22.81 -12.06
C ASP A 196 -1.46 23.72 -11.75
N ASN A 197 -2.25 24.07 -12.78
CA ASN A 197 -3.41 24.94 -12.65
C ASN A 197 -4.72 24.14 -12.48
N GLU A 198 -4.68 22.82 -12.61
CA GLU A 198 -5.85 21.94 -12.56
C GLU A 198 -5.94 21.14 -11.26
N PHE A 199 -7.17 20.82 -10.87
CA PHE A 199 -7.40 19.85 -9.79
C PHE A 199 -7.43 18.44 -10.37
N HIS A 200 -6.67 17.56 -9.75
CA HIS A 200 -6.57 16.14 -10.11
C HIS A 200 -7.27 15.25 -9.07
N TYR A 201 -7.77 14.12 -9.53
CA TYR A 201 -8.48 13.12 -8.71
C TYR A 201 -7.52 12.03 -8.26
N TRP A 202 -7.17 12.03 -6.98
CA TRP A 202 -6.35 10.99 -6.35
C TRP A 202 -7.27 9.97 -5.70
N ARG A 203 -7.10 8.69 -6.05
CA ARG A 203 -7.93 7.62 -5.50
C ARG A 203 -7.10 6.45 -5.00
N MET A 204 -7.37 5.99 -3.79
CA MET A 204 -6.94 4.69 -3.29
C MET A 204 -8.13 3.74 -3.20
N ASP A 205 -8.04 2.58 -3.84
CA ASP A 205 -8.94 1.45 -3.58
C ASP A 205 -8.16 0.40 -2.77
N TRP A 206 -8.55 0.21 -1.51
CA TRP A 206 -7.85 -0.66 -0.56
C TRP A 206 -8.78 -1.71 0.06
N ASP A 207 -8.38 -2.97 -0.03
CA ASP A 207 -8.99 -4.08 0.70
C ASP A 207 -7.95 -5.07 1.27
N GLN A 208 -8.41 -6.19 1.83
CA GLN A 208 -7.55 -7.21 2.43
C GLN A 208 -6.58 -7.91 1.46
N HIS A 209 -6.74 -7.69 0.15
CA HIS A 209 -5.97 -8.33 -0.91
C HIS A 209 -5.08 -7.36 -1.66
N SER A 210 -5.54 -6.13 -1.92
CA SER A 210 -4.76 -5.16 -2.68
C SER A 210 -4.93 -3.73 -2.20
N ILE A 211 -3.91 -2.91 -2.43
CA ILE A 211 -3.97 -1.45 -2.43
C ILE A 211 -3.73 -1.01 -3.87
N LYS A 212 -4.65 -0.23 -4.45
CA LYS A 212 -4.51 0.31 -5.81
C LYS A 212 -4.57 1.83 -5.75
N LEU A 213 -3.53 2.47 -6.28
CA LEU A 213 -3.34 3.92 -6.22
C LEU A 213 -3.52 4.51 -7.60
N TYR A 214 -4.34 5.55 -7.71
CA TYR A 214 -4.74 6.14 -8.98
C TYR A 214 -4.64 7.67 -8.97
N MET A 215 -4.39 8.22 -10.15
CA MET A 215 -4.54 9.64 -10.46
C MET A 215 -5.37 9.76 -11.73
N ASP A 216 -6.46 10.53 -11.70
CA ASP A 216 -7.39 10.74 -12.82
C ASP A 216 -7.86 9.43 -13.50
N GLY A 217 -8.10 8.40 -12.67
CA GLY A 217 -8.49 7.07 -13.13
C GLY A 217 -7.36 6.21 -13.68
N ARG A 218 -6.16 6.75 -13.88
CA ARG A 218 -4.96 5.99 -14.29
C ARG A 218 -4.36 5.27 -13.08
N LEU A 219 -4.16 3.95 -13.20
CA LEU A 219 -3.47 3.15 -12.17
C LEU A 219 -1.98 3.51 -12.14
N LEU A 220 -1.50 3.98 -11.00
CA LEU A 220 -0.10 4.31 -10.76
C LEU A 220 0.66 3.14 -10.14
N ASN A 221 0.05 2.48 -9.14
CA ASN A 221 0.63 1.33 -8.44
C ASN A 221 -0.47 0.36 -7.95
N GLU A 222 -0.14 -0.94 -7.91
CA GLU A 222 -0.97 -2.01 -7.34
C GLU A 222 -0.11 -2.90 -6.44
N ILE A 223 -0.39 -2.86 -5.14
CA ILE A 223 0.34 -3.58 -4.10
C ILE A 223 -0.49 -4.78 -3.66
N ASP A 224 0.09 -5.98 -3.71
CA ASP A 224 -0.51 -7.21 -3.16
C ASP A 224 -0.31 -7.29 -1.65
N VAL A 225 -1.37 -7.02 -0.89
CA VAL A 225 -1.38 -7.02 0.58
C VAL A 225 -1.01 -8.39 1.15
N ASN A 226 -1.12 -9.49 0.42
CA ASN A 226 -0.66 -10.79 0.92
C ASN A 226 0.87 -10.88 1.05
N ASN A 227 1.60 -10.02 0.32
CA ASN A 227 3.07 -9.99 0.28
C ASN A 227 3.70 -8.87 1.15
N THR A 228 2.89 -8.16 1.92
CA THR A 228 3.30 -7.01 2.74
C THR A 228 3.50 -7.35 4.22
N ASN A 229 3.71 -8.63 4.56
CA ASN A 229 3.95 -8.99 5.95
C ASN A 229 5.27 -8.39 6.44
N ASN A 230 5.23 -7.81 7.64
CA ASN A 230 6.43 -7.43 8.37
C ASN A 230 7.29 -8.66 8.61
N ALA A 231 8.61 -8.50 8.47
CA ALA A 231 9.54 -9.63 8.71
C ALA A 231 9.58 -10.06 10.19
N THR A 232 9.09 -9.20 11.09
CA THR A 232 8.96 -9.45 12.54
C THR A 232 7.72 -8.72 13.07
N THR A 233 7.11 -9.26 14.12
CA THR A 233 5.97 -8.62 14.82
C THR A 233 6.41 -7.82 16.06
N LYS A 234 7.72 -7.62 16.25
CA LYS A 234 8.26 -6.93 17.43
C LYS A 234 7.86 -5.45 17.51
N TRP A 235 7.68 -4.82 16.36
CA TRP A 235 7.50 -3.36 16.24
C TRP A 235 6.16 -2.97 15.60
N GLY A 236 5.28 -3.95 15.33
CA GLY A 236 4.01 -3.71 14.66
C GLY A 236 3.28 -5.03 14.36
N PRO A 237 2.07 -4.95 13.78
CA PRO A 237 1.27 -6.14 13.46
C PRO A 237 1.96 -7.00 12.40
N LYS A 238 1.49 -8.23 12.21
CA LYS A 238 2.03 -9.14 11.17
C LYS A 238 1.92 -8.54 9.77
N ASN A 239 0.80 -7.90 9.46
CA ASN A 239 0.57 -7.22 8.20
C ASN A 239 0.03 -5.81 8.51
N PRO A 240 0.79 -4.75 8.20
CA PRO A 240 0.40 -3.39 8.56
C PRO A 240 -0.77 -2.84 7.74
N PHE A 241 -1.11 -3.45 6.60
CA PHE A 241 -2.24 -3.04 5.78
C PHE A 241 -3.50 -3.86 6.06
N ARG A 242 -3.56 -4.51 7.23
CA ARG A 242 -4.75 -5.18 7.79
C ARG A 242 -5.17 -4.60 9.13
N GLN A 243 -4.75 -3.38 9.41
CA GLN A 243 -5.16 -2.56 10.54
C GLN A 243 -5.68 -1.20 10.04
N PRO A 244 -6.42 -0.45 10.86
CA PRO A 244 -6.83 0.91 10.50
C PRO A 244 -5.64 1.82 10.17
N GLN A 245 -5.87 2.73 9.23
CA GLN A 245 -4.90 3.73 8.78
C GLN A 245 -5.54 5.12 8.91
N TYR A 246 -4.76 6.12 9.31
CA TYR A 246 -5.17 7.53 9.35
C TYR A 246 -4.50 8.31 8.21
N LEU A 247 -5.18 9.33 7.71
CA LEU A 247 -4.75 10.20 6.61
C LEU A 247 -3.90 11.37 7.12
N LEU A 248 -2.88 11.71 6.34
CA LEU A 248 -2.08 12.93 6.44
C LEU A 248 -2.08 13.67 5.10
N LEU A 249 -2.18 15.00 5.16
CA LEU A 249 -2.01 15.92 4.04
C LEU A 249 -0.94 16.93 4.43
N ASN A 250 0.10 17.08 3.63
CA ASN A 250 1.13 18.08 3.91
C ASN A 250 1.76 18.67 2.66
N LEU A 251 2.44 19.80 2.84
CA LEU A 251 3.39 20.37 1.91
C LEU A 251 4.76 20.46 2.60
N ALA A 252 5.64 19.49 2.35
CA ALA A 252 7.04 19.59 2.76
C ALA A 252 7.82 20.49 1.78
N LEU A 253 8.92 21.06 2.26
CA LEU A 253 9.80 21.97 1.54
C LEU A 253 11.24 21.46 1.65
N GLY A 254 11.82 21.03 0.53
CA GLY A 254 13.17 20.51 0.43
C GLY A 254 13.42 19.25 1.27
N GLY A 255 14.55 19.24 1.98
CA GLY A 255 15.01 18.08 2.74
C GLY A 255 15.72 17.04 1.88
N ASN A 256 15.96 15.85 2.45
CA ASN A 256 16.77 14.80 1.84
C ASN A 256 16.18 14.24 0.52
N ARG A 257 14.89 14.50 0.23
CA ARG A 257 14.20 14.07 -0.99
C ARG A 257 13.53 15.20 -1.78
N GLY A 258 13.06 16.26 -1.13
CA GLY A 258 12.26 17.30 -1.79
C GLY A 258 13.05 18.26 -2.69
N GLY A 259 14.38 18.30 -2.56
CA GLY A 259 15.26 19.10 -3.43
C GLY A 259 15.52 20.52 -2.94
N ASP A 260 15.97 21.39 -3.84
CA ASP A 260 16.38 22.76 -3.53
C ASP A 260 15.21 23.75 -3.65
N VAL A 261 14.93 24.48 -2.57
CA VAL A 261 13.86 25.49 -2.52
C VAL A 261 14.31 26.89 -2.97
N SER A 262 15.58 27.08 -3.34
CA SER A 262 16.15 28.41 -3.65
C SER A 262 15.47 29.12 -4.81
N LYS A 263 14.86 28.36 -5.73
CA LYS A 263 14.14 28.86 -6.92
C LYS A 263 12.62 28.73 -6.81
N THR A 264 12.10 28.19 -5.71
CA THR A 264 10.67 28.01 -5.48
C THR A 264 10.00 29.36 -5.25
N THR A 265 8.82 29.55 -5.84
CA THR A 265 8.03 30.78 -5.62
C THR A 265 7.17 30.67 -4.37
N PHE A 266 7.32 31.62 -3.43
CA PHE A 266 6.54 31.69 -2.19
C PHE A 266 5.59 32.90 -2.15
N PRO A 267 4.38 32.78 -1.56
CA PRO A 267 3.83 31.55 -0.98
C PRO A 267 3.50 30.49 -2.04
N SER A 268 3.64 29.22 -1.67
CA SER A 268 3.27 28.09 -2.51
C SER A 268 2.07 27.37 -1.90
N ARG A 269 1.01 27.17 -2.68
CA ARG A 269 -0.26 26.63 -2.19
C ARG A 269 -0.47 25.21 -2.72
N TYR A 270 -0.82 24.33 -1.79
CA TYR A 270 -1.39 23.02 -2.03
C TYR A 270 -2.88 23.11 -1.69
N GLU A 271 -3.75 22.96 -2.69
CA GLU A 271 -5.20 23.16 -2.55
C GLU A 271 -5.94 21.82 -2.64
N ILE A 272 -6.83 21.56 -1.70
CA ILE A 272 -7.63 20.33 -1.61
C ILE A 272 -9.10 20.72 -1.60
N ASP A 273 -9.83 20.28 -2.62
CA ASP A 273 -11.27 20.56 -2.78
C ASP A 273 -12.11 19.69 -1.85
N TYR A 274 -11.79 18.39 -1.76
CA TYR A 274 -12.45 17.50 -0.81
C TYR A 274 -11.59 16.28 -0.46
N VAL A 275 -11.97 15.65 0.64
CA VAL A 275 -11.60 14.26 0.98
C VAL A 275 -12.87 13.47 1.21
N ARG A 276 -13.03 12.32 0.54
CA ARG A 276 -14.18 11.43 0.68
C ARG A 276 -13.73 9.99 0.91
N VAL A 277 -14.38 9.32 1.85
CA VAL A 277 -14.09 7.92 2.22
C VAL A 277 -15.35 7.10 2.09
N TYR A 278 -15.26 6.04 1.28
CA TYR A 278 -16.33 5.10 1.02
C TYR A 278 -15.94 3.71 1.49
N GLN A 279 -16.88 2.95 2.05
CA GLN A 279 -16.65 1.55 2.42
C GLN A 279 -17.73 0.65 1.81
N LYS A 280 -17.34 -0.59 1.51
CA LYS A 280 -18.29 -1.58 0.98
C LYS A 280 -19.39 -1.81 2.01
N ASN A 281 -20.64 -1.64 1.58
CA ASN A 281 -21.79 -1.97 2.40
C ASN A 281 -22.11 -3.47 2.32
N ALA A 282 -23.17 -3.90 3.01
CA ALA A 282 -23.56 -5.32 3.05
C ALA A 282 -23.77 -5.92 1.64
N ALA A 283 -24.34 -5.15 0.71
CA ALA A 283 -24.55 -5.59 -0.67
C ALA A 283 -23.22 -5.73 -1.43
N GLY A 284 -22.31 -4.76 -1.29
CA GLY A 284 -20.98 -4.82 -1.90
C GLY A 284 -20.14 -5.99 -1.39
N LEU A 285 -20.19 -6.26 -0.09
CA LEU A 285 -19.52 -7.43 0.52
C LEU A 285 -20.12 -8.75 0.03
N ALA A 286 -21.44 -8.85 -0.05
CA ALA A 286 -22.12 -10.04 -0.57
C ALA A 286 -21.79 -10.30 -2.05
N LYS A 287 -21.74 -9.25 -2.88
CA LYS A 287 -21.33 -9.34 -4.29
C LYS A 287 -19.90 -9.85 -4.43
N ALA A 288 -18.96 -9.30 -3.67
CA ALA A 288 -17.56 -9.74 -3.67
C ALA A 288 -17.40 -11.21 -3.23
N GLN A 289 -18.15 -11.64 -2.21
CA GLN A 289 -18.15 -13.03 -1.76
C GLN A 289 -18.72 -13.97 -2.83
N LYS A 290 -19.83 -13.60 -3.47
CA LYS A 290 -20.44 -14.38 -4.56
C LYS A 290 -19.51 -14.53 -5.76
N GLU A 291 -18.79 -13.48 -6.14
CA GLU A 291 -17.78 -13.54 -7.21
C GLU A 291 -16.61 -14.46 -6.85
N LYS A 292 -16.16 -14.43 -5.60
CA LYS A 292 -15.14 -15.36 -5.09
C LYS A 292 -15.61 -16.80 -5.16
N ASP A 293 -16.85 -17.08 -4.74
CA ASP A 293 -17.43 -18.42 -4.78
C ASP A 293 -17.62 -18.94 -6.21
N LEU A 294 -18.01 -18.07 -7.15
CA LEU A 294 -18.03 -18.38 -8.58
C LEU A 294 -16.64 -18.77 -9.07
N LYS A 295 -15.62 -17.91 -8.85
CA LYS A 295 -14.23 -18.16 -9.29
C LYS A 295 -13.74 -19.50 -8.76
N LYS A 296 -13.98 -19.76 -7.47
CA LYS A 296 -13.64 -21.01 -6.80
C LYS A 296 -14.35 -22.22 -7.43
N LYS A 297 -15.67 -22.13 -7.66
CA LYS A 297 -16.44 -23.18 -8.34
C LYS A 297 -15.94 -23.46 -9.76
N LYS A 298 -15.59 -22.42 -10.51
CA LYS A 298 -15.01 -22.55 -11.86
C LYS A 298 -13.64 -23.22 -11.82
N ALA A 299 -12.78 -22.82 -10.88
CA ALA A 299 -11.46 -23.43 -10.70
C ALA A 299 -11.58 -24.91 -10.30
N LEU A 300 -12.50 -25.24 -9.39
CA LEU A 300 -12.78 -26.63 -9.00
C LEU A 300 -13.33 -27.46 -10.16
N ALA A 301 -14.20 -26.87 -11.01
CA ALA A 301 -14.70 -27.54 -12.20
C ALA A 301 -13.57 -27.81 -13.22
N ALA A 302 -12.63 -26.88 -13.39
CA ALA A 302 -11.46 -27.06 -14.27
C ALA A 302 -10.57 -28.23 -13.82
N LEU A 303 -10.59 -28.61 -12.54
CA LEU A 303 -9.86 -29.78 -12.06
C LEU A 303 -10.43 -31.12 -12.53
N LYS A 304 -11.63 -31.14 -13.14
CA LYS A 304 -12.16 -32.36 -13.75
C LYS A 304 -11.47 -32.70 -15.08
N GLU A 305 -10.84 -31.72 -15.72
CA GLU A 305 -10.15 -31.86 -17.00
C GLU A 305 -8.67 -31.45 -16.86
N ILE A 306 -7.94 -32.21 -16.05
CA ILE A 306 -6.51 -31.95 -15.84
C ILE A 306 -5.75 -32.19 -17.16
N PRO A 307 -5.02 -31.19 -17.69
CA PRO A 307 -4.31 -31.34 -18.95
C PRO A 307 -3.21 -32.39 -18.86
N LYS A 308 -2.98 -33.12 -19.96
CA LYS A 308 -1.83 -34.02 -20.07
C LYS A 308 -0.56 -33.21 -20.29
N VAL A 309 0.45 -33.46 -19.47
CA VAL A 309 1.78 -32.83 -19.60
C VAL A 309 2.86 -33.86 -19.92
N LYS A 310 3.84 -33.46 -20.74
CA LYS A 310 4.97 -34.32 -21.13
C LYS A 310 5.85 -34.64 -19.93
N SER A 311 6.46 -35.83 -19.94
CA SER A 311 7.50 -36.21 -18.97
C SER A 311 8.71 -35.26 -19.10
N ALA A 312 9.30 -34.90 -17.98
CA ALA A 312 10.50 -34.05 -17.91
C ALA A 312 11.24 -34.31 -16.59
N GLN A 313 12.44 -33.76 -16.46
CA GLN A 313 13.18 -33.78 -15.20
C GLN A 313 12.37 -33.10 -14.08
N SER A 314 12.52 -33.59 -12.84
CA SER A 314 11.72 -33.17 -11.68
C SER A 314 11.72 -31.65 -11.47
N TYR A 315 12.87 -30.98 -11.52
CA TYR A 315 12.97 -29.53 -11.34
C TYR A 315 12.22 -28.73 -12.43
N ILE A 316 12.14 -29.24 -13.66
CA ILE A 316 11.38 -28.59 -14.76
C ILE A 316 9.89 -28.66 -14.45
N LEU A 317 9.41 -29.82 -13.99
CA LEU A 317 8.00 -30.00 -13.63
C LEU A 317 7.63 -29.10 -12.45
N VAL A 318 8.47 -29.04 -11.42
CA VAL A 318 8.29 -28.15 -10.25
C VAL A 318 8.25 -26.68 -10.68
N GLY A 319 9.19 -26.23 -11.52
CA GLY A 319 9.23 -24.85 -12.02
C GLY A 319 7.95 -24.48 -12.76
N LYS A 320 7.48 -25.36 -13.67
CA LYS A 320 6.24 -25.14 -14.40
C LYS A 320 4.99 -25.18 -13.51
N ALA A 321 4.98 -26.02 -12.48
CA ALA A 321 3.90 -26.05 -11.51
C ALA A 321 3.81 -24.72 -10.74
N TRP A 322 4.94 -24.18 -10.30
CA TRP A 322 5.02 -22.86 -9.66
C TRP A 322 4.54 -21.73 -10.58
N ASP A 323 5.01 -21.71 -11.83
CA ASP A 323 4.64 -20.67 -12.79
C ASP A 323 3.14 -20.70 -13.09
N ALA A 324 2.55 -21.90 -13.21
CA ALA A 324 1.11 -22.07 -13.40
C ALA A 324 0.32 -21.61 -12.17
N GLN A 325 0.75 -21.98 -10.96
CA GLN A 325 0.08 -21.57 -9.72
C GLN A 325 0.10 -20.04 -9.56
N LYS A 326 1.26 -19.39 -9.81
CA LYS A 326 1.39 -17.93 -9.76
C LYS A 326 0.47 -17.20 -10.74
N LYS A 327 0.15 -17.83 -11.87
CA LYS A 327 -0.78 -17.31 -12.88
C LYS A 327 -2.24 -17.62 -12.58
N GLY A 328 -2.54 -18.37 -11.50
CA GLY A 328 -3.88 -18.86 -11.19
C GLY A 328 -4.37 -19.96 -12.13
N ASP A 329 -3.48 -20.61 -12.88
CA ASP A 329 -3.80 -21.78 -13.70
C ASP A 329 -3.70 -23.05 -12.85
N HIS A 330 -4.70 -23.23 -11.99
CA HIS A 330 -4.76 -24.30 -11.00
C HIS A 330 -4.74 -25.71 -11.65
N ALA A 331 -5.39 -25.88 -12.80
CA ALA A 331 -5.43 -27.17 -13.50
C ALA A 331 -4.04 -27.57 -14.03
N THR A 332 -3.32 -26.63 -14.65
CA THR A 332 -1.95 -26.85 -15.11
C THR A 332 -0.97 -27.03 -13.95
N ALA A 333 -1.13 -26.27 -12.85
CA ALA A 333 -0.33 -26.45 -11.65
C ALA A 333 -0.47 -27.87 -11.08
N ILE A 334 -1.71 -28.38 -10.96
CA ILE A 334 -1.98 -29.76 -10.54
C ILE A 334 -1.44 -30.77 -11.55
N ALA A 335 -1.56 -30.52 -12.86
CA ALA A 335 -1.05 -31.42 -13.89
C ALA A 335 0.46 -31.65 -13.76
N TYR A 336 1.24 -30.58 -13.62
CA TYR A 336 2.70 -30.68 -13.46
C TYR A 336 3.10 -31.29 -12.11
N SER A 337 2.41 -30.93 -11.03
CA SER A 337 2.65 -31.54 -9.71
C SER A 337 2.33 -33.04 -9.70
N ASN A 338 1.20 -33.45 -10.28
CA ASN A 338 0.85 -34.87 -10.44
C ASN A 338 1.93 -35.58 -11.24
N LYS A 339 2.36 -35.02 -12.38
CA LYS A 339 3.39 -35.62 -13.22
C LYS A 339 4.70 -35.85 -12.47
N CYS A 340 5.12 -34.88 -11.64
CA CYS A 340 6.32 -35.02 -10.82
C CYS A 340 6.15 -36.14 -9.78
N VAL A 341 5.04 -36.13 -9.05
CA VAL A 341 4.74 -37.14 -8.03
C VAL A 341 4.65 -38.54 -8.64
N ASP A 342 3.93 -38.72 -9.74
CA ASP A 342 3.74 -39.99 -10.43
C ASP A 342 5.09 -40.60 -10.90
N MET A 343 5.97 -39.76 -11.41
CA MET A 343 7.29 -40.20 -11.91
C MET A 343 8.29 -40.48 -10.79
N TYR A 344 8.25 -39.70 -9.70
CA TYR A 344 9.40 -39.59 -8.79
C TYR A 344 9.09 -39.95 -7.32
N LEU A 345 7.83 -40.09 -6.90
CA LEU A 345 7.48 -40.33 -5.50
C LEU A 345 8.12 -41.61 -4.94
N LYS A 346 8.14 -42.71 -5.71
CA LYS A 346 8.78 -43.96 -5.27
C LYS A 346 10.26 -43.76 -4.94
N ARG A 347 10.98 -43.00 -5.77
CA ARG A 347 12.39 -42.69 -5.54
C ARG A 347 12.57 -41.72 -4.38
N ALA A 348 11.70 -40.73 -4.24
CA ALA A 348 11.72 -39.81 -3.11
C ALA A 348 11.52 -40.55 -1.77
N LYS A 349 10.58 -41.51 -1.69
CA LYS A 349 10.38 -42.34 -0.49
C LYS A 349 11.62 -43.16 -0.13
N GLN A 350 12.34 -43.70 -1.12
CA GLN A 350 13.60 -44.43 -0.89
C GLN A 350 14.69 -43.51 -0.31
N ILE A 351 14.83 -42.31 -0.87
CA ILE A 351 15.78 -41.31 -0.36
C ILE A 351 15.39 -40.91 1.06
N GLN A 352 14.12 -40.60 1.30
CA GLN A 352 13.57 -40.27 2.61
C GLN A 352 13.88 -41.36 3.66
N SER A 353 13.70 -42.65 3.33
CA SER A 353 13.94 -43.74 4.29
C SER A 353 15.39 -43.90 4.73
N GLN A 354 16.34 -43.32 3.97
CA GLN A 354 17.77 -43.32 4.32
C GLN A 354 18.14 -42.15 5.24
N LEU A 355 17.21 -41.23 5.50
CA LEU A 355 17.43 -40.05 6.33
C LEU A 355 16.84 -40.24 7.73
N SER A 356 17.64 -39.96 8.75
CA SER A 356 17.19 -39.90 10.15
C SER A 356 16.83 -38.48 10.60
N SER A 357 17.30 -37.47 9.86
CA SER A 357 17.07 -36.06 10.15
C SER A 357 17.10 -35.23 8.87
N LEU A 358 16.70 -33.96 8.97
CA LEU A 358 16.73 -33.03 7.86
C LEU A 358 18.18 -32.85 7.36
N PRO A 359 18.47 -33.07 6.07
CA PRO A 359 19.81 -32.86 5.53
C PRO A 359 20.28 -31.42 5.71
N LYS A 360 21.43 -31.24 6.37
CA LYS A 360 22.07 -29.93 6.58
C LYS A 360 23.23 -29.75 5.59
N GLY A 361 23.62 -28.50 5.34
CA GLY A 361 24.81 -28.17 4.56
C GLY A 361 24.57 -27.09 3.52
N SER A 362 25.57 -26.91 2.67
CA SER A 362 25.54 -26.02 1.51
C SER A 362 24.44 -26.41 0.50
N ARG A 363 24.09 -25.49 -0.39
CA ARG A 363 23.15 -25.79 -1.51
C ARG A 363 23.58 -27.00 -2.32
N LYS A 364 24.88 -27.18 -2.52
CA LYS A 364 25.44 -28.35 -3.22
C LYS A 364 25.15 -29.66 -2.49
N GLU A 365 25.18 -29.65 -1.15
CA GLU A 365 24.90 -30.83 -0.33
C GLU A 365 23.42 -31.15 -0.29
N VAL A 366 22.56 -30.14 -0.14
CA VAL A 366 21.10 -30.31 -0.16
C VAL A 366 20.61 -30.77 -1.54
N ASN A 367 21.24 -30.29 -2.63
CA ASN A 367 20.93 -30.71 -4.00
C ASN A 367 21.18 -32.19 -4.27
N LYS A 368 21.94 -32.91 -3.43
CA LYS A 368 22.07 -34.38 -3.52
C LYS A 368 20.71 -35.08 -3.34
N TYR A 369 19.76 -34.40 -2.70
CA TYR A 369 18.40 -34.87 -2.44
C TYR A 369 17.36 -34.20 -3.34
N ALA A 370 17.77 -33.69 -4.52
CA ALA A 370 16.90 -32.92 -5.42
C ALA A 370 15.56 -33.61 -5.72
N ILE A 371 15.55 -34.92 -5.99
CA ILE A 371 14.30 -35.66 -6.27
C ILE A 371 13.34 -35.65 -5.07
N LEU A 372 13.86 -35.85 -3.85
CA LEU A 372 13.05 -35.77 -2.62
C LEU A 372 12.47 -34.36 -2.45
N ASN A 373 13.31 -33.34 -2.64
CA ASN A 373 12.95 -31.94 -2.54
C ASN A 373 11.88 -31.56 -3.56
N ASP A 374 12.08 -31.92 -4.83
CA ASP A 374 11.17 -31.61 -5.94
C ASP A 374 9.79 -32.27 -5.76
N VAL A 375 9.75 -33.52 -5.30
CA VAL A 375 8.49 -34.21 -4.97
C VAL A 375 7.79 -33.54 -3.79
N GLY A 376 8.52 -33.20 -2.73
CA GLY A 376 7.95 -32.51 -1.58
C GLY A 376 7.37 -31.14 -1.94
N VAL A 377 8.07 -30.37 -2.79
CA VAL A 377 7.57 -29.09 -3.31
C VAL A 377 6.37 -29.29 -4.23
N SER A 378 6.36 -30.32 -5.08
CA SER A 378 5.21 -30.63 -5.95
C SER A 378 3.95 -30.99 -5.14
N LEU A 379 4.09 -31.78 -4.08
CA LEU A 379 2.99 -32.09 -3.15
C LEU A 379 2.50 -30.82 -2.46
N PHE A 380 3.41 -29.94 -2.04
CA PHE A 380 3.05 -28.66 -1.44
C PHE A 380 2.27 -27.76 -2.40
N ILE A 381 2.75 -27.57 -3.64
CA ILE A 381 2.05 -26.80 -4.68
C ILE A 381 0.67 -27.40 -4.92
N LYS A 382 0.57 -28.73 -5.05
CA LYS A 382 -0.71 -29.42 -5.26
C LYS A 382 -1.68 -29.19 -4.09
N ALA A 383 -1.22 -29.35 -2.85
CA ALA A 383 -2.06 -29.20 -1.67
C ALA A 383 -2.57 -27.76 -1.52
N THR A 384 -1.69 -26.77 -1.68
CA THR A 384 -2.07 -25.34 -1.64
C THR A 384 -3.02 -24.97 -2.79
N THR A 385 -2.77 -25.47 -4.00
CA THR A 385 -3.68 -25.27 -5.15
C THR A 385 -5.06 -25.85 -4.87
N LEU A 386 -5.15 -27.03 -4.25
CA LEU A 386 -6.41 -27.65 -3.85
C LEU A 386 -7.15 -26.83 -2.77
N GLU A 387 -6.44 -26.26 -1.80
CA GLU A 387 -7.03 -25.33 -0.83
C GLU A 387 -7.61 -24.08 -1.51
N GLU A 388 -6.86 -23.48 -2.44
CA GLU A 388 -7.24 -22.26 -3.18
C GLU A 388 -8.55 -22.46 -3.94
N VAL A 389 -8.72 -23.61 -4.60
CA VAL A 389 -9.96 -23.94 -5.32
C VAL A 389 -11.04 -24.54 -4.42
N GLY A 390 -10.75 -24.81 -3.15
CA GLY A 390 -11.72 -25.28 -2.17
C GLY A 390 -11.82 -26.76 -1.92
N ASP A 391 -11.00 -27.58 -2.55
CA ASP A 391 -10.94 -29.01 -2.26
C ASP A 391 -10.11 -29.26 -0.99
N LYS A 392 -10.68 -28.89 0.16
CA LYS A 392 -10.04 -29.07 1.47
C LYS A 392 -9.72 -30.54 1.76
N ALA A 393 -10.62 -31.45 1.40
CA ALA A 393 -10.44 -32.87 1.62
C ALA A 393 -9.28 -33.43 0.76
N GLY A 394 -9.20 -33.04 -0.50
CA GLY A 394 -8.08 -33.36 -1.38
C GLY A 394 -6.77 -32.75 -0.87
N ALA A 395 -6.77 -31.49 -0.48
CA ALA A 395 -5.61 -30.81 0.09
C ALA A 395 -5.07 -31.53 1.34
N LYS A 396 -5.95 -31.86 2.29
CA LYS A 396 -5.58 -32.59 3.52
C LYS A 396 -4.92 -33.94 3.23
N LYS A 397 -5.43 -34.69 2.25
CA LYS A 397 -4.82 -35.96 1.81
C LYS A 397 -3.41 -35.74 1.25
N VAL A 398 -3.22 -34.72 0.41
CA VAL A 398 -1.90 -34.42 -0.18
C VAL A 398 -0.91 -33.93 0.88
N TYR A 399 -1.35 -33.12 1.84
CA TYR A 399 -0.51 -32.74 2.99
C TYR A 399 -0.11 -33.96 3.84
N ALA A 400 -1.03 -34.90 4.07
CA ALA A 400 -0.70 -36.14 4.77
C ALA A 400 0.38 -36.94 4.02
N THR A 401 0.30 -37.03 2.69
CA THR A 401 1.37 -37.63 1.87
C THR A 401 2.69 -36.87 2.05
N LEU A 402 2.68 -35.54 1.96
CA LEU A 402 3.89 -34.72 2.15
C LEU A 402 4.54 -34.95 3.51
N PHE A 403 3.73 -34.94 4.58
CA PHE A 403 4.20 -35.10 5.95
C PHE A 403 4.66 -36.53 6.27
N ASN A 404 3.94 -37.54 5.80
CA ASN A 404 4.26 -38.94 6.14
C ASN A 404 5.35 -39.53 5.25
N ASP A 405 5.35 -39.21 3.95
CA ASP A 405 6.17 -39.93 2.96
C ASP A 405 7.46 -39.22 2.57
N VAL A 406 7.52 -37.88 2.69
CA VAL A 406 8.66 -37.07 2.22
C VAL A 406 8.98 -35.91 3.16
N LYS A 407 8.85 -36.14 4.47
CA LYS A 407 8.97 -35.13 5.53
C LYS A 407 10.29 -34.36 5.57
N TYR A 408 11.37 -34.90 5.00
CA TYR A 408 12.68 -34.26 4.95
C TYR A 408 12.95 -33.51 3.65
N ALA A 409 11.95 -33.37 2.77
CA ALA A 409 12.03 -32.49 1.62
C ALA A 409 12.26 -31.03 2.05
N GLN A 410 13.03 -30.32 1.24
CA GLN A 410 13.40 -28.92 1.44
C GLN A 410 13.13 -28.11 0.17
N CYS A 411 12.78 -26.83 0.34
CA CYS A 411 12.57 -25.91 -0.76
C CYS A 411 13.55 -24.74 -0.66
N TRP A 412 14.14 -24.35 -1.79
CA TRP A 412 15.04 -23.21 -1.90
C TRP A 412 14.28 -22.00 -2.44
N ASP A 413 14.51 -20.82 -1.85
CA ASP A 413 14.05 -19.54 -2.40
C ASP A 413 15.20 -18.63 -2.85
N ASN A 414 14.87 -17.59 -3.62
CA ASN A 414 15.83 -16.65 -4.20
C ASN A 414 16.61 -15.84 -3.15
N LYS A 415 16.30 -15.99 -1.86
CA LYS A 415 16.93 -15.29 -0.73
C LYS A 415 17.83 -16.22 0.10
N GLY A 416 18.06 -17.45 -0.36
CA GLY A 416 18.97 -18.39 0.28
C GLY A 416 18.39 -19.18 1.44
N TRP A 417 17.06 -19.22 1.60
CA TRP A 417 16.43 -19.95 2.71
C TRP A 417 15.96 -21.34 2.29
N PHE A 418 16.35 -22.35 3.07
CA PHE A 418 15.80 -23.70 3.01
C PHE A 418 14.66 -23.82 4.03
N TRP A 419 13.41 -23.87 3.57
CA TRP A 419 12.27 -24.17 4.43
C TRP A 419 11.74 -25.57 4.15
N GLN A 420 10.99 -26.11 5.12
CA GLN A 420 10.56 -27.51 5.12
C GLN A 420 9.05 -27.59 4.85
N PRO A 421 8.61 -28.03 3.66
CA PRO A 421 7.19 -28.13 3.32
C PRO A 421 6.35 -28.95 4.30
N ALA A 422 6.97 -29.95 4.93
CA ALA A 422 6.32 -30.79 5.93
C ALA A 422 5.85 -30.02 7.18
N LYS A 423 6.54 -28.94 7.59
CA LYS A 423 6.10 -28.13 8.74
C LYS A 423 4.79 -27.39 8.45
N VAL A 424 4.63 -26.94 7.20
CA VAL A 424 3.36 -26.33 6.78
C VAL A 424 2.27 -27.41 6.70
N ALA A 425 2.61 -28.57 6.14
CA ALA A 425 1.69 -29.70 6.05
C ALA A 425 1.15 -30.15 7.43
N GLU A 426 2.03 -30.27 8.42
CA GLU A 426 1.67 -30.65 9.80
C GLU A 426 0.58 -29.74 10.38
N LYS A 427 0.80 -28.42 10.28
CA LYS A 427 -0.17 -27.41 10.72
C LYS A 427 -1.48 -27.51 9.93
N LYS A 428 -1.37 -27.65 8.61
CA LYS A 428 -2.54 -27.68 7.70
C LYS A 428 -3.42 -28.91 7.88
N ILE A 429 -2.85 -30.06 8.24
CA ILE A 429 -3.63 -31.27 8.54
C ILE A 429 -4.55 -31.07 9.75
N GLN A 430 -4.15 -30.23 10.70
CA GLN A 430 -4.95 -29.91 11.89
C GLN A 430 -6.02 -28.84 11.61
N GLU A 431 -5.74 -27.90 10.70
CA GLU A 431 -6.66 -26.80 10.33
C GLU A 431 -7.79 -27.20 9.37
N LEU A 432 -7.52 -28.15 8.46
CA LEU A 432 -8.46 -28.66 7.46
C LEU A 432 -9.23 -29.87 7.97
#